data_AF-T0Q8W6-F1
#
_entry.id   AF-T0Q8W6-F1
#
_cell.length_a   1.000
_cell.length_b   1.000
_cell.length_c   1.000
_cell.angle_alpha   90.00
_cell.angle_beta   90.00
_cell.angle_gamma   90.00
#
_symmetry.space_group_name_H-M   'P 1'
#
loop_
_entity.id
_entity.type
_entity.pdbx_description
1 polymer ?
#
loop_
_entity_poly.entity_id
_entity_poly.type
_entity_poly.pdbx_seq_one_letter_code
_entity_poly.pdbx_strand_id
1 'polypeptide(L)'
;MAQGCQKNDVDPQQLPTCRFNPTSSMNQQRASRASSVLSCMRLNRADSSVLCDITAEIVRVDDDKVKSPEYVISIQLPRASAPAHLVARTYSEWRRLYKSLLASTDAADGAACDCVMGSCPFWTLHALLRSVDFPKKTLFFSHSQKVLEDRKRDLSEFLTSLLAKLQHFKTEFEAASADASSVDLPNWQLAKCKVLDAIEAFLGLDANVVGQLHRAASGRRMNLRGWQSDRKNLYFFPAQTAVAV
;
A
#
# COMPACT_ATOMS: atom_id res chain seq x y z
N MET A 1 32.84 64.43 6.28
CA MET A 1 33.86 63.96 5.32
C MET A 1 33.69 62.45 5.22
N ALA A 2 33.49 61.77 4.10
CA ALA A 2 33.33 62.10 2.69
C ALA A 2 32.71 60.85 2.00
N GLN A 3 31.94 61.09 0.92
CA GLN A 3 31.71 60.23 -0.27
C GLN A 3 31.11 58.82 -0.05
N GLY A 4 29.99 58.40 -0.67
CA GLY A 4 29.39 58.80 -1.95
C GLY A 4 29.65 57.71 -2.98
N CYS A 5 28.68 56.81 -3.22
CA CYS A 5 28.69 55.89 -4.37
C CYS A 5 27.31 55.81 -5.02
N GLN A 6 27.35 55.83 -6.35
CA GLN A 6 26.32 56.28 -7.28
C GLN A 6 25.29 55.21 -7.65
N LYS A 7 24.06 55.68 -7.86
CA LYS A 7 23.01 55.05 -8.68
C LYS A 7 23.44 55.05 -10.14
N ASN A 8 23.23 53.93 -10.83
CA ASN A 8 23.13 53.89 -12.29
C ASN A 8 21.75 53.36 -12.68
N ASP A 9 20.97 54.27 -13.28
CA ASP A 9 19.76 54.03 -14.06
C ASP A 9 20.15 53.49 -15.45
N VAL A 10 19.48 52.44 -15.92
CA VAL A 10 19.44 52.06 -17.35
C VAL A 10 18.01 51.61 -17.67
N ASP A 11 17.36 52.38 -18.54
CA ASP A 11 16.02 52.22 -19.10
C ASP A 11 16.05 51.37 -20.41
N PRO A 12 14.92 51.01 -21.07
CA PRO A 12 14.69 49.67 -21.58
C PRO A 12 14.58 49.65 -23.11
N GLN A 13 15.33 48.79 -23.81
CA GLN A 13 15.12 48.62 -25.25
C GLN A 13 14.87 47.17 -25.65
N GLN A 14 13.61 46.98 -26.09
CA GLN A 14 13.20 46.28 -27.32
C GLN A 14 13.46 44.78 -27.42
N LEU A 15 12.36 44.05 -27.21
CA LEU A 15 12.13 42.65 -27.57
C LEU A 15 12.15 42.43 -29.10
N PRO A 16 12.90 41.44 -29.60
CA PRO A 16 12.56 40.76 -30.84
C PRO A 16 11.57 39.62 -30.54
N THR A 17 10.31 39.78 -30.97
CA THR A 17 9.32 38.71 -31.02
C THR A 17 9.69 37.70 -32.11
N CYS A 18 10.34 36.60 -31.74
CA CYS A 18 10.39 35.40 -32.57
C CYS A 18 9.03 34.68 -32.52
N ARG A 19 8.23 34.82 -33.58
CA ARG A 19 7.09 33.93 -33.84
C ARG A 19 7.62 32.54 -34.22
N PHE A 20 7.69 31.64 -33.24
CA PHE A 20 7.75 30.22 -33.50
C PHE A 20 6.34 29.71 -33.78
N ASN A 21 6.10 29.21 -34.99
CA ASN A 21 4.93 28.39 -35.31
C ASN A 21 5.24 26.94 -34.87
N PRO A 22 4.58 26.39 -33.83
CA PRO A 22 4.73 24.98 -33.52
C PRO A 22 3.91 24.17 -34.53
N THR A 23 4.61 23.45 -35.40
CA THR A 23 4.05 22.39 -36.24
C THR A 23 3.33 21.36 -35.36
N SER A 24 2.04 21.16 -35.65
CA SER A 24 1.03 20.40 -34.90
C SER A 24 1.31 18.89 -34.68
N SER A 25 2.46 18.36 -35.13
CA SER A 25 2.71 16.91 -35.15
C SER A 25 3.55 16.38 -33.98
N MET A 26 4.39 17.20 -33.31
CA MET A 26 5.20 16.74 -32.16
C MET A 26 4.48 16.77 -30.80
N ASN A 27 3.35 17.46 -30.68
CA ASN A 27 2.59 17.53 -29.43
C ASN A 27 1.77 16.26 -29.14
N GLN A 28 1.39 15.48 -30.16
CA GLN A 28 0.68 14.21 -29.95
C GLN A 28 1.58 13.10 -29.38
N GLN A 29 2.87 13.07 -29.74
CA GLN A 29 3.80 12.04 -29.24
C GLN A 29 4.28 12.31 -27.80
N ARG A 30 4.38 13.57 -27.36
CA ARG A 30 4.63 13.93 -25.95
C ARG A 30 3.41 13.69 -25.07
N ALA A 31 2.20 14.00 -25.56
CA ALA A 31 0.96 13.70 -24.84
C ALA A 31 0.77 12.18 -24.64
N SER A 32 1.09 11.35 -25.64
CA SER A 32 0.98 9.88 -25.52
C SER A 32 2.01 9.26 -24.57
N ARG A 33 3.25 9.78 -24.51
CA ARG A 33 4.25 9.33 -23.53
C ARG A 33 3.95 9.79 -22.11
N ALA A 34 3.48 11.02 -21.93
CA ALA A 34 3.02 11.51 -20.63
C ALA A 34 1.78 10.74 -20.14
N SER A 35 0.85 10.39 -21.04
CA SER A 35 -0.34 9.60 -20.70
C SER A 35 -0.01 8.15 -20.33
N SER A 36 1.04 7.56 -20.92
CA SER A 36 1.54 6.22 -20.55
C SER A 36 2.21 6.22 -19.17
N VAL A 37 3.04 7.21 -18.85
CA VAL A 37 3.68 7.36 -17.53
C VAL A 37 2.66 7.69 -16.45
N LEU A 38 1.66 8.52 -16.75
CA LEU A 38 0.56 8.85 -15.83
C LEU A 38 -0.38 7.66 -15.60
N SER A 39 -0.56 6.75 -16.57
CA SER A 39 -1.28 5.49 -16.37
C SER A 39 -0.52 4.49 -15.48
N CYS A 40 0.80 4.43 -15.58
CA CYS A 40 1.61 3.61 -14.66
C CYS A 40 1.62 4.18 -13.23
N MET A 41 1.58 5.51 -13.08
CA MET A 41 1.46 6.15 -11.76
C MET A 41 0.06 6.08 -11.16
N ARG A 42 -1.00 5.93 -11.97
CA ARG A 42 -2.37 5.74 -11.46
C ARG A 42 -2.59 4.37 -10.82
N LEU A 43 -1.83 3.35 -11.23
CA LEU A 43 -1.91 2.02 -10.63
C LEU A 43 -1.30 1.98 -9.22
N ASN A 44 -0.26 2.75 -8.93
CA ASN A 44 0.32 2.82 -7.58
C ASN A 44 -0.47 3.70 -6.58
N ARG A 45 -1.61 4.26 -6.99
CA ARG A 45 -2.30 5.38 -6.31
C ARG A 45 -3.65 4.98 -5.70
N ALA A 46 -4.06 3.72 -5.81
CA ALA A 46 -5.31 3.20 -5.23
C ALA A 46 -5.06 2.09 -4.20
N ASP A 47 -3.80 1.78 -3.91
CA ASP A 47 -3.42 0.56 -3.20
C ASP A 47 -3.31 0.75 -1.68
N SER A 48 -3.10 1.98 -1.19
CA SER A 48 -2.99 2.25 0.26
C SER A 48 -4.30 2.07 1.03
N SER A 49 -5.47 2.02 0.36
CA SER A 49 -6.74 1.68 1.00
C SER A 49 -6.86 0.20 1.36
N VAL A 50 -6.04 -0.65 0.74
CA VAL A 50 -6.12 -2.11 0.91
C VAL A 50 -5.70 -2.51 2.31
N LEU A 51 -4.65 -1.88 2.86
CA LEU A 51 -4.22 -2.13 4.23
C LEU A 51 -5.32 -1.91 5.27
N CYS A 52 -6.21 -0.94 5.02
CA CYS A 52 -7.31 -0.64 5.92
C CYS A 52 -8.50 -1.59 5.72
N ASP A 53 -8.51 -2.39 4.66
CA ASP A 53 -9.60 -3.31 4.34
C ASP A 53 -9.21 -4.78 4.51
N ILE A 54 -7.95 -5.11 4.76
CA ILE A 54 -7.54 -6.51 4.97
C ILE A 54 -7.86 -7.00 6.38
N THR A 55 -8.06 -8.31 6.47
CA THR A 55 -7.90 -9.10 7.68
C THR A 55 -6.60 -9.89 7.58
N ALA A 56 -5.86 -9.99 8.69
CA ALA A 56 -4.68 -10.83 8.74
C ALA A 56 -4.56 -11.58 10.07
N GLU A 57 -4.14 -12.83 10.02
CA GLU A 57 -3.99 -13.70 11.18
C GLU A 57 -2.75 -14.60 11.05
N ILE A 58 -2.13 -14.97 12.17
CA ILE A 58 -1.01 -15.91 12.17
C ILE A 58 -1.57 -17.34 12.27
N VAL A 59 -1.59 -18.05 11.16
CA VAL A 59 -2.22 -19.37 11.08
C VAL A 59 -1.36 -20.47 11.71
N ARG A 60 -0.04 -20.45 11.46
CA ARG A 60 0.88 -21.48 11.94
C ARG A 60 2.31 -20.98 12.12
N VAL A 61 3.12 -21.79 12.79
CA VAL A 61 4.56 -21.59 12.95
C VAL A 61 5.28 -22.71 12.21
N ASP A 62 6.08 -22.35 11.23
CA ASP A 62 6.91 -23.29 10.46
C ASP A 62 8.30 -23.34 11.15
N ASP A 63 8.56 -24.43 11.88
CA ASP A 63 9.82 -24.67 12.61
C ASP A 63 10.77 -25.64 11.87
N ASP A 64 10.41 -26.03 10.64
CA ASP A 64 11.22 -26.96 9.82
C ASP A 64 12.59 -26.35 9.44
N LYS A 65 12.71 -25.02 9.53
CA LYS A 65 13.95 -24.30 9.24
C LYS A 65 14.85 -24.28 10.47
N VAL A 66 15.93 -25.07 10.41
CA VAL A 66 16.97 -25.27 11.46
C VAL A 66 17.50 -23.97 12.11
N LYS A 67 17.41 -22.81 11.46
CA LYS A 67 17.99 -21.55 11.96
C LYS A 67 16.99 -20.60 12.61
N SER A 68 15.72 -20.57 12.21
CA SER A 68 14.75 -19.57 12.68
C SER A 68 13.33 -19.98 12.33
N PRO A 69 12.44 -20.14 13.34
CA PRO A 69 11.03 -20.37 13.12
C PRO A 69 10.39 -19.19 12.37
N GLU A 70 9.47 -19.51 11.46
CA GLU A 70 8.70 -18.53 10.69
C GLU A 70 7.23 -18.55 11.11
N TYR A 71 6.65 -17.36 11.25
CA TYR A 71 5.25 -17.17 11.57
C TYR A 71 4.52 -16.90 10.27
N VAL A 72 3.62 -17.81 9.88
CA VAL A 72 2.88 -17.72 8.62
C VAL A 72 1.63 -16.89 8.85
N ILE A 73 1.53 -15.78 8.12
CA ILE A 73 0.45 -14.82 8.15
C ILE A 73 -0.47 -15.09 6.97
N SER A 74 -1.76 -15.30 7.23
CA SER A 74 -2.83 -15.36 6.24
C SER A 74 -3.46 -13.99 6.11
N ILE A 75 -3.51 -13.45 4.90
CA ILE A 75 -4.03 -12.13 4.57
C ILE A 75 -5.19 -12.29 3.61
N GLN A 76 -6.33 -11.71 3.95
CA GLN A 76 -7.58 -11.83 3.22
C GLN A 76 -8.28 -10.47 3.12
N LEU A 77 -9.12 -10.33 2.11
CA LEU A 77 -10.11 -9.25 2.06
C LEU A 77 -11.46 -9.79 2.55
N PRO A 78 -12.23 -9.03 3.38
CA PRO A 78 -13.51 -9.44 3.96
C PRO A 78 -14.56 -9.93 2.97
N ARG A 79 -14.38 -9.66 1.68
CA ARG A 79 -15.31 -10.01 0.59
C ARG A 79 -14.71 -10.94 -0.47
N ALA A 80 -13.48 -11.43 -0.27
CA ALA A 80 -12.85 -12.34 -1.21
C ALA A 80 -13.27 -13.79 -0.93
N SER A 81 -13.78 -14.46 -1.98
CA SER A 81 -13.97 -15.92 -1.99
C SER A 81 -12.70 -16.69 -2.39
N ALA A 82 -11.57 -16.00 -2.46
CA ALA A 82 -10.32 -16.50 -3.03
C ALA A 82 -9.35 -17.02 -1.96
N PRO A 83 -8.35 -17.81 -2.38
CA PRO A 83 -7.29 -18.25 -1.47
C PRO A 83 -6.59 -17.06 -0.81
N ALA A 84 -6.37 -17.18 0.50
CA ALA A 84 -5.64 -16.21 1.29
C ALA A 84 -4.22 -16.02 0.76
N HIS A 85 -3.72 -14.79 0.80
CA HIS A 85 -2.30 -14.52 0.57
C HIS A 85 -1.52 -14.94 1.81
N LEU A 86 -0.53 -15.82 1.65
CA LEU A 86 0.28 -16.33 2.75
C LEU A 86 1.68 -15.74 2.71
N VAL A 87 2.13 -15.21 3.85
CA VAL A 87 3.48 -14.66 4.00
C VAL A 87 4.13 -15.20 5.27
N ALA A 88 5.32 -15.74 5.13
CA ALA A 88 6.13 -16.20 6.24
C ALA A 88 7.09 -15.08 6.70
N ARG A 89 7.13 -14.82 8.01
CA ARG A 89 8.04 -13.85 8.63
C ARG A 89 8.71 -14.43 9.87
N THR A 90 10.02 -14.28 9.94
CA THR A 90 10.80 -14.62 11.12
C THR A 90 10.54 -13.61 12.24
N TYR A 91 10.72 -14.04 13.49
CA TYR A 91 10.64 -13.14 14.65
C TYR A 91 11.60 -11.92 14.55
N SER A 92 12.74 -12.08 13.85
CA SER A 92 13.67 -10.98 13.59
C SER A 92 13.09 -9.89 12.68
N GLU A 93 12.23 -10.26 11.73
CA GLU A 93 11.55 -9.35 10.81
C GLU A 93 10.41 -8.63 11.51
N TRP A 94 9.63 -9.34 12.33
CA TRP A 94 8.63 -8.74 13.21
C TRP A 94 9.22 -7.65 14.09
N ARG A 95 10.38 -7.92 14.71
CA ARG A 95 11.08 -6.93 15.54
C ARG A 95 11.61 -5.75 14.73
N ARG A 96 12.04 -5.98 13.49
CA ARG A 96 12.46 -4.90 12.57
C ARG A 96 11.28 -4.02 12.19
N LEU A 97 10.11 -4.60 11.86
CA LEU A 97 8.88 -3.85 11.63
C LEU A 97 8.54 -2.99 12.85
N TYR A 98 8.44 -3.59 14.04
CA TYR A 98 8.10 -2.86 15.26
C TYR A 98 8.99 -1.63 15.51
N LYS A 99 10.31 -1.80 15.37
CA LYS A 99 11.26 -0.69 15.49
C LYS A 99 11.09 0.37 14.41
N SER A 100 10.88 -0.05 13.16
CA SER A 100 10.64 0.85 12.03
C SER A 100 9.38 1.67 12.23
N LEU A 101 8.31 1.05 12.74
CA LEU A 101 7.07 1.73 13.06
C LEU A 101 7.26 2.71 14.22
N LEU A 102 7.96 2.34 15.29
CA LEU A 102 8.27 3.25 16.39
C LEU A 102 9.01 4.50 15.90
N ALA A 103 10.07 4.33 15.11
CA ALA A 103 10.87 5.44 14.59
C ALA A 103 10.09 6.32 13.60
N SER A 104 9.25 5.73 12.74
CA SER A 104 8.45 6.49 11.76
C SER A 104 7.21 7.16 12.36
N THR A 105 6.79 6.78 13.57
CA THR A 105 5.61 7.35 14.24
C THR A 105 5.96 8.32 15.36
N ASP A 106 7.21 8.34 15.83
CA ASP A 106 7.68 9.30 16.84
C ASP A 106 7.86 10.69 16.23
N ALA A 107 6.94 11.62 16.48
CA ALA A 107 7.01 12.98 15.94
C ALA A 107 8.25 13.78 16.40
N ALA A 108 8.94 13.34 17.45
CA ALA A 108 10.18 13.98 17.92
C ALA A 108 11.44 13.41 17.22
N ASP A 109 11.33 12.28 16.52
CA ASP A 109 12.45 11.63 15.84
C ASP A 109 12.65 12.23 14.43
N GLY A 110 13.91 12.45 14.02
CA GLY A 110 14.22 12.93 12.67
C GLY A 110 13.87 11.92 11.55
N ALA A 111 13.68 10.65 11.89
CA ALA A 111 13.25 9.59 10.99
C ALA A 111 11.72 9.51 10.84
N ALA A 112 10.96 10.32 11.59
CA ALA A 112 9.50 10.36 11.55
C ALA A 112 8.97 10.45 10.11
N CYS A 113 7.78 9.89 9.90
CA CYS A 113 7.04 10.10 8.68
C CYS A 113 6.40 11.50 8.73
N ASP A 114 6.52 12.24 7.63
CA ASP A 114 6.08 13.63 7.48
C ASP A 114 5.24 13.82 6.19
N CYS A 115 4.63 12.73 5.71
CA CYS A 115 4.00 12.61 4.40
C CYS A 115 2.90 13.65 4.10
N VAL A 116 2.23 14.21 5.10
CA VAL A 116 1.16 15.21 4.93
C VAL A 116 1.63 16.57 5.46
N MET A 117 2.29 17.34 4.59
CA MET A 117 2.73 18.72 4.88
C MET A 117 3.52 18.87 6.19
N GLY A 118 4.41 17.91 6.49
CA GLY A 118 5.18 17.95 7.73
C GLY A 118 4.49 17.28 8.93
N SER A 119 3.34 16.65 8.72
CA SER A 119 2.62 15.86 9.72
C SER A 119 2.17 14.52 9.15
N CYS A 120 2.18 13.46 9.96
CA CYS A 120 1.67 12.16 9.54
C CYS A 120 0.49 11.76 10.44
N PRO A 121 -0.65 11.36 9.87
CA PRO A 121 -1.82 10.95 10.67
C PRO A 121 -1.51 9.76 11.58
N PHE A 122 -0.53 8.93 11.21
CA PHE A 122 -0.12 7.76 11.97
C PHE A 122 0.78 8.06 13.16
N TRP A 123 1.11 9.32 13.48
CA TRP A 123 1.89 9.61 14.70
C TRP A 123 1.19 9.14 15.98
N THR A 124 -0.14 9.14 16.01
CA THR A 124 -0.87 8.62 17.18
C THR A 124 -0.72 7.10 17.35
N LEU A 125 -0.22 6.38 16.33
CA LEU A 125 0.16 4.98 16.44
C LEU A 125 1.35 4.78 17.39
N HIS A 126 2.20 5.79 17.60
CA HIS A 126 3.36 5.69 18.48
C HIS A 126 2.99 5.31 19.90
N ALA A 127 1.96 5.94 20.47
CA ALA A 127 1.48 5.64 21.82
C ALA A 127 0.99 4.19 21.95
N LEU A 128 0.26 3.71 20.94
CA LEU A 128 -0.20 2.31 20.86
C LEU A 128 0.99 1.35 20.78
N LEU A 129 1.98 1.64 19.93
CA LEU A 129 3.17 0.80 19.79
C LEU A 129 3.98 0.73 21.08
N ARG A 130 4.05 1.82 21.85
CA ARG A 130 4.75 1.85 23.14
C ARG A 130 3.99 1.13 24.25
N SER A 131 2.66 1.06 24.18
CA SER A 131 1.87 0.31 25.17
C SER A 131 1.87 -1.20 24.93
N VAL A 132 2.20 -1.65 23.72
CA VAL A 132 2.30 -3.09 23.42
C VAL A 132 3.60 -3.64 24.00
N ASP A 133 3.48 -4.64 24.88
CA ASP A 133 4.61 -5.42 25.38
C ASP A 133 5.13 -6.36 24.29
N PHE A 134 5.95 -5.82 23.37
CA PHE A 134 6.48 -6.62 22.27
C PHE A 134 7.34 -7.78 22.83
N PRO A 135 7.16 -9.03 22.34
CA PRO A 135 7.82 -10.19 22.91
C PRO A 135 9.33 -9.98 23.01
N LYS A 136 9.95 -10.42 24.11
CA LYS A 136 11.39 -10.28 24.31
C LYS A 136 12.15 -11.39 23.59
N LYS A 137 13.39 -11.10 23.21
CA LYS A 137 14.30 -12.12 22.65
C LYS A 137 14.65 -13.11 23.76
N THR A 138 14.18 -14.35 23.65
CA THR A 138 14.64 -15.43 24.54
C THR A 138 15.94 -15.99 23.97
N LEU A 139 16.96 -16.09 24.82
CA LEU A 139 18.28 -16.63 24.45
C LEU A 139 18.35 -18.16 24.63
N PHE A 140 17.46 -18.72 25.45
CA PHE A 140 17.37 -20.14 25.74
C PHE A 140 16.00 -20.67 25.31
N PHE A 141 15.95 -21.93 24.89
CA PHE A 141 14.72 -22.64 24.50
C PHE A 141 13.89 -21.92 23.43
N SER A 142 14.55 -21.27 22.48
CA SER A 142 13.90 -20.47 21.42
C SER A 142 13.00 -21.30 20.48
N HIS A 143 13.23 -22.61 20.41
CA HIS A 143 12.45 -23.60 19.66
C HIS A 143 11.52 -24.44 20.54
N SER A 144 11.42 -24.13 21.84
CA SER A 144 10.43 -24.85 22.66
C SER A 144 9.02 -24.48 22.21
N GLN A 145 8.14 -25.47 22.08
CA GLN A 145 6.76 -25.25 21.62
C GLN A 145 6.06 -24.14 22.42
N LYS A 146 6.27 -24.12 23.74
CA LYS A 146 5.74 -23.09 24.62
C LYS A 146 6.17 -21.68 24.20
N VAL A 147 7.46 -21.48 23.93
CA VAL A 147 7.99 -20.17 23.48
C VAL A 147 7.45 -19.80 22.10
N LEU A 148 7.28 -20.77 21.20
CA LEU A 148 6.74 -20.51 19.87
C LEU A 148 5.27 -20.08 19.93
N GLU A 149 4.44 -20.78 20.72
CA GLU A 149 3.02 -20.46 20.90
C GLU A 149 2.81 -19.16 21.67
N ASP A 150 3.55 -18.90 22.74
CA ASP A 150 3.48 -17.63 23.47
C ASP A 150 3.80 -16.46 22.52
N ARG A 151 4.89 -16.58 21.74
CA ARG A 151 5.21 -15.57 20.72
C ARG A 151 4.15 -15.45 19.63
N LYS A 152 3.58 -16.57 19.17
CA LYS A 152 2.51 -16.56 18.15
C LYS A 152 1.32 -15.74 18.66
N ARG A 153 0.89 -15.97 19.91
CA ARG A 153 -0.19 -15.22 20.55
C ARG A 153 0.12 -13.73 20.59
N ASP A 154 1.27 -13.37 21.15
CA ASP A 154 1.63 -11.96 21.34
C ASP A 154 1.82 -11.22 19.99
N LEU A 155 2.40 -11.88 18.98
CA LEU A 155 2.50 -11.33 17.61
C LEU A 155 1.14 -11.19 16.92
N SER A 156 0.21 -12.12 17.19
CA SER A 156 -1.16 -12.05 16.68
C SER A 156 -1.88 -10.84 17.28
N GLU A 157 -1.79 -10.65 18.59
CA GLU A 157 -2.38 -9.49 19.29
C GLU A 157 -1.80 -8.16 18.78
N PHE A 158 -0.48 -8.10 18.58
CA PHE A 158 0.19 -6.96 17.98
C PHE A 158 -0.35 -6.65 16.56
N LEU A 159 -0.44 -7.67 15.70
CA LEU A 159 -0.94 -7.51 14.32
C LEU A 159 -2.40 -7.06 14.30
N THR A 160 -3.26 -7.68 15.10
CA THR A 160 -4.67 -7.32 15.22
C THR A 160 -4.83 -5.88 15.69
N SER A 161 -4.09 -5.46 16.72
CA SER A 161 -4.15 -4.09 17.25
C SER A 161 -3.68 -3.06 16.21
N LEU A 162 -2.61 -3.38 15.47
CA LEU A 162 -2.10 -2.54 14.40
C LEU A 162 -3.14 -2.35 13.29
N LEU A 163 -3.72 -3.44 12.78
CA LEU A 163 -4.73 -3.38 11.71
C LEU A 163 -6.03 -2.71 12.16
N ALA A 164 -6.49 -2.97 13.39
CA ALA A 164 -7.67 -2.30 13.94
C ALA A 164 -7.47 -0.78 14.02
N LYS A 165 -6.26 -0.32 14.38
CA LYS A 165 -5.95 1.12 14.40
C LYS A 165 -5.96 1.72 12.99
N LEU A 166 -5.41 1.02 11.99
CA LEU A 166 -5.47 1.45 10.58
C LEU A 166 -6.92 1.56 10.07
N GLN A 167 -7.76 0.57 10.39
CA GLN A 167 -9.19 0.57 10.08
C GLN A 167 -9.90 1.78 10.71
N HIS A 168 -9.60 2.08 11.97
CA HIS A 168 -10.18 3.23 12.64
C HIS A 168 -9.80 4.57 11.98
N PHE A 169 -8.52 4.74 11.61
CA PHE A 169 -8.06 5.92 10.88
C PHE A 169 -8.80 6.10 9.55
N LYS A 170 -9.07 5.01 8.83
CA LYS A 170 -9.86 5.06 7.60
C LYS A 170 -11.27 5.59 7.89
N THR A 171 -11.95 5.08 8.91
CA THR A 171 -13.30 5.52 9.27
C THR A 171 -13.35 6.99 9.68
N GLU A 172 -12.40 7.45 10.51
CA GLU A 172 -12.31 8.87 10.91
C GLU A 172 -12.10 9.78 9.69
N PHE A 173 -11.26 9.35 8.75
CA PHE A 173 -11.00 10.11 7.53
C PHE A 173 -12.22 10.16 6.60
N GLU A 174 -12.88 9.02 6.38
CA GLU A 174 -14.08 8.93 5.55
C GLU A 174 -15.21 9.80 6.11
N ALA A 175 -15.39 9.80 7.44
CA ALA A 175 -16.37 10.66 8.11
C ALA A 175 -16.05 12.16 7.92
N ALA A 176 -14.81 12.57 8.10
CA ALA A 176 -14.39 13.96 7.87
C ALA A 176 -14.54 14.40 6.41
N SER A 177 -14.43 13.46 5.47
CA SER A 177 -14.56 13.71 4.03
C SER A 177 -16.01 13.76 3.55
N ALA A 178 -16.94 13.10 4.24
CA ALA A 178 -18.37 13.13 3.89
C ALA A 178 -19.00 14.51 4.13
N ASP A 179 -18.50 15.26 5.11
CA ASP A 179 -18.96 16.63 5.41
C ASP A 179 -18.40 17.68 4.45
N ALA A 180 -17.31 17.36 3.73
CA ALA A 180 -16.76 18.17 2.67
C ALA A 180 -17.29 17.66 1.32
N SER A 181 -18.17 18.41 0.66
CA SER A 181 -18.81 18.06 -0.64
C SER A 181 -17.86 17.95 -1.84
N SER A 182 -16.56 17.74 -1.61
CA SER A 182 -15.50 17.84 -2.59
C SER A 182 -14.37 16.84 -2.33
N VAL A 183 -14.33 15.87 -3.23
CA VAL A 183 -13.14 15.15 -3.73
C VAL A 183 -12.67 13.99 -2.87
N ASP A 184 -12.72 12.81 -3.50
CA ASP A 184 -11.96 11.62 -3.19
C ASP A 184 -10.69 11.96 -2.42
N LEU A 185 -10.44 11.23 -1.32
CA LEU A 185 -9.12 11.09 -0.70
C LEU A 185 -8.06 11.46 -1.73
N PRO A 186 -7.28 12.53 -1.52
CA PRO A 186 -6.08 12.67 -2.30
C PRO A 186 -5.20 11.49 -1.90
N ASN A 187 -5.35 10.33 -2.54
CA ASN A 187 -4.50 9.16 -2.37
C ASN A 187 -3.02 9.51 -2.64
N TRP A 188 -2.76 10.71 -3.19
CA TRP A 188 -1.45 11.31 -3.31
C TRP A 188 -0.84 11.85 -2.00
N GLN A 189 -1.63 12.14 -0.96
CA GLN A 189 -1.14 12.63 0.34
C GLN A 189 -0.56 11.50 1.20
N LEU A 190 -1.05 10.26 1.03
CA LEU A 190 -0.48 9.08 1.69
C LEU A 190 0.53 8.34 0.81
N ALA A 191 0.70 8.75 -0.46
CA ALA A 191 1.73 8.21 -1.32
C ALA A 191 3.11 8.49 -0.68
N LYS A 192 3.87 7.42 -0.40
CA LYS A 192 5.17 7.44 0.32
C LYS A 192 5.07 7.59 1.85
N CYS A 193 3.93 7.22 2.44
CA CYS A 193 3.85 7.11 3.89
C CYS A 193 4.76 5.97 4.37
N LYS A 194 5.90 6.31 5.00
CA LYS A 194 6.87 5.34 5.53
C LYS A 194 6.24 4.28 6.43
N VAL A 195 5.18 4.64 7.15
CA VAL A 195 4.43 3.74 8.03
C VAL A 195 3.69 2.69 7.21
N LEU A 196 2.90 3.12 6.20
CA LEU A 196 2.15 2.20 5.34
C LEU A 196 3.11 1.36 4.49
N ASP A 197 4.13 1.97 3.90
CA ASP A 197 5.14 1.26 3.10
C ASP A 197 5.81 0.13 3.92
N ALA A 198 6.14 0.38 5.19
CA ALA A 198 6.73 -0.64 6.06
C ALA A 198 5.76 -1.80 6.35
N ILE A 199 4.47 -1.50 6.51
CA ILE A 199 3.42 -2.51 6.76
C ILE A 199 3.13 -3.32 5.49
N GLU A 200 2.98 -2.67 4.34
CA GLU A 200 2.78 -3.33 3.04
C GLU A 200 3.94 -4.27 2.70
N ALA A 201 5.18 -3.77 2.82
CA ALA A 201 6.37 -4.58 2.59
C ALA A 201 6.44 -5.77 3.56
N PHE A 202 6.11 -5.55 4.84
CA PHE A 202 6.08 -6.62 5.82
C PHE A 202 5.02 -7.68 5.48
N LEU A 203 3.84 -7.26 5.07
CA LEU A 203 2.73 -8.14 4.69
C LEU A 203 2.88 -8.73 3.27
N GLY A 204 3.97 -8.42 2.55
CA GLY A 204 4.20 -8.94 1.20
C GLY A 204 3.18 -8.43 0.17
N LEU A 205 2.56 -7.29 0.45
CA LEU A 205 1.53 -6.70 -0.40
C LEU A 205 2.20 -5.89 -1.52
N ASP A 206 2.60 -6.58 -2.58
CA ASP A 206 3.01 -5.90 -3.82
C ASP A 206 1.79 -5.60 -4.71
N ALA A 207 1.97 -4.74 -5.71
CA ALA A 207 0.90 -4.33 -6.62
C ALA A 207 0.22 -5.52 -7.34
N ASN A 208 0.94 -6.62 -7.56
CA ASN A 208 0.37 -7.82 -8.18
C ASN A 208 -0.49 -8.60 -7.17
N VAL A 209 -0.03 -8.77 -5.93
CA VAL A 209 -0.81 -9.39 -4.83
C VAL A 209 -2.06 -8.58 -4.56
N VAL A 210 -1.94 -7.26 -4.43
CA VAL A 210 -3.07 -6.34 -4.26
C VAL A 210 -4.06 -6.47 -5.43
N GLY A 211 -3.57 -6.46 -6.67
CA GLY A 211 -4.41 -6.67 -7.85
C GLY A 211 -5.07 -8.06 -7.92
N GLN A 212 -4.46 -9.10 -7.36
CA GLN A 212 -5.06 -10.43 -7.23
C GLN A 212 -6.15 -10.44 -6.16
N LEU A 213 -5.88 -9.90 -4.99
CA LEU A 213 -6.83 -9.76 -3.89
C LEU A 213 -8.07 -8.97 -4.32
N HIS A 214 -7.90 -7.88 -5.07
CA HIS A 214 -9.03 -7.13 -5.61
C HIS A 214 -9.83 -7.90 -6.65
N ARG A 215 -9.18 -8.59 -7.59
CA ARG A 215 -9.88 -9.42 -8.60
C ARG A 215 -10.68 -10.55 -7.96
N ALA A 216 -10.16 -11.10 -6.86
CA ALA A 216 -10.81 -12.07 -6.01
C ALA A 216 -12.03 -11.49 -5.27
N ALA A 217 -11.87 -10.33 -4.62
CA ALA A 217 -12.91 -9.68 -3.83
C ALA A 217 -14.05 -9.07 -4.68
N SER A 218 -13.72 -8.61 -5.88
CA SER A 218 -14.71 -8.04 -6.82
C SER A 218 -15.45 -9.11 -7.64
N GLY A 219 -15.26 -10.38 -7.29
CA GLY A 219 -16.01 -11.55 -7.78
C GLY A 219 -16.38 -11.44 -9.24
N ARG A 220 -15.46 -11.71 -10.18
CA ARG A 220 -15.72 -11.73 -11.65
C ARG A 220 -16.79 -10.72 -12.06
N ARG A 221 -16.59 -9.42 -11.79
CA ARG A 221 -17.38 -8.40 -12.46
C ARG A 221 -16.93 -8.39 -13.92
N MET A 222 -17.41 -9.36 -14.69
CA MET A 222 -17.30 -9.35 -16.15
C MET A 222 -17.88 -8.01 -16.58
N ASN A 223 -17.03 -7.14 -17.12
CA ASN A 223 -17.54 -6.01 -17.87
C ASN A 223 -18.45 -6.56 -19.00
N LEU A 224 -19.47 -5.80 -19.41
CA LEU A 224 -20.44 -6.23 -20.43
C LEU A 224 -19.76 -6.75 -21.73
N ARG A 225 -18.51 -6.33 -21.99
CA ARG A 225 -17.67 -6.88 -23.07
C ARG A 225 -17.22 -8.33 -22.82
N GLY A 226 -16.77 -8.67 -21.61
CA GLY A 226 -16.39 -10.05 -21.27
C GLY A 226 -17.55 -11.04 -21.34
N TRP A 227 -18.77 -10.59 -21.00
CA TRP A 227 -19.98 -11.40 -21.12
C TRP A 227 -20.38 -11.70 -22.58
N GLN A 228 -20.09 -10.77 -23.51
CA GLN A 228 -20.36 -10.96 -24.95
C GLN A 228 -19.36 -11.89 -25.65
N SER A 229 -18.12 -11.93 -25.17
CA SER A 229 -17.07 -12.81 -25.73
C SER A 229 -17.35 -14.30 -25.49
N ASP A 230 -17.92 -14.66 -24.33
CA ASP A 230 -18.19 -16.06 -23.99
C ASP A 230 -19.39 -16.66 -24.75
N ARG A 231 -20.34 -15.83 -25.19
CA ARG A 231 -21.46 -16.29 -26.02
C ARG A 231 -21.01 -16.86 -27.37
N LYS A 232 -19.86 -16.45 -27.89
CA LYS A 232 -19.34 -16.96 -29.17
C LYS A 232 -18.72 -18.35 -29.05
N ASN A 233 -18.39 -18.81 -27.84
CA ASN A 233 -17.80 -20.13 -27.59
C ASN A 233 -18.82 -21.22 -27.22
N LEU A 234 -20.11 -20.89 -27.05
CA LEU A 234 -21.14 -21.86 -26.67
C LEU A 234 -21.87 -22.52 -27.85
N TYR A 235 -21.53 -22.19 -29.10
CA TYR A 235 -22.20 -22.73 -30.30
C TYR A 235 -21.41 -23.82 -31.06
N PHE A 236 -20.32 -24.35 -30.50
CA PHE A 236 -19.58 -25.44 -31.14
C PHE A 236 -19.42 -26.64 -30.20
N PHE A 237 -20.54 -27.25 -29.84
CA PHE A 237 -20.54 -28.69 -29.54
C PHE A 237 -21.10 -29.41 -30.78
N PRO A 238 -20.27 -30.14 -31.55
CA PRO A 238 -20.80 -31.03 -32.57
C PRO A 238 -21.56 -32.16 -31.88
N ALA A 239 -22.81 -32.36 -32.27
CA ALA A 239 -23.59 -33.54 -31.93
C ALA A 239 -22.81 -34.77 -32.39
N GLN A 240 -22.23 -35.52 -31.45
CA GLN A 240 -21.66 -36.83 -31.76
C GLN A 240 -22.83 -37.78 -32.03
N THR A 241 -22.81 -38.24 -33.28
CA THR A 241 -23.65 -39.25 -33.90
C THR A 241 -23.80 -40.51 -33.05
N ALA A 242 -25.06 -40.92 -32.86
CA ALA A 242 -25.43 -42.24 -32.39
C ALA A 242 -24.89 -43.32 -33.34
N VAL A 243 -24.20 -44.32 -32.78
CA VAL A 243 -23.91 -45.59 -33.46
C VAL A 243 -24.90 -46.61 -32.91
N ALA A 244 -25.79 -47.08 -33.78
CA ALA A 244 -26.69 -48.19 -33.51
C ALA A 244 -25.91 -49.52 -33.60
N VAL A 245 -26.27 -50.46 -32.72
CA VAL A 245 -25.92 -51.89 -32.80
C VAL A 245 -26.96 -52.60 -33.65
#